data_AF-A0A923CYS0-F1
#
_entry.id   AF-A0A923CYS0-F1
#
_cell.length_a   1.000
_cell.length_b   1.000
_cell.length_c   1.000
_cell.angle_alpha   90.00
_cell.angle_beta   90.00
_cell.angle_gamma   90.00
#
_symmetry.space_group_name_H-M   'P 1'
#
loop_
_entity.id
_entity.type
_entity.pdbx_description
1 polymer ?
#
loop_
_entity_poly.entity_id
_entity_poly.type
_entity_poly.pdbx_seq_one_letter_code
_entity_poly.pdbx_strand_id
1 'polypeptide(L)'
;MVRIPGFRSAPPAARPAPAFARGAPAVRGSPLRRRLRLSLLWLGGAAVGVLLYTSLTGANGLRTYLDLRQERLRLEREVAELQRRRAEIETGLVALRDTADTETLERIAREKYRMRRPQEKVIEIVGEDELTPANGPVAGD
;
A
#
# COMPACT_ATOMS: atom_id res chain seq x y z
N MET A 1 -53.50 68.96 -56.25
CA MET A 1 -53.23 67.68 -56.94
C MET A 1 -51.80 67.69 -57.45
N VAL A 2 -50.89 66.97 -56.80
CA VAL A 2 -49.49 66.86 -57.22
C VAL A 2 -49.16 65.38 -57.30
N ARG A 3 -48.87 64.91 -58.51
CA ARG A 3 -48.58 63.50 -58.82
C ARG A 3 -47.07 63.31 -58.75
N ILE A 4 -46.59 62.67 -57.69
CA ILE A 4 -45.17 62.34 -57.53
C ILE A 4 -44.87 61.12 -58.42
N PRO A 5 -43.89 61.18 -59.34
CA PRO A 5 -43.55 60.07 -60.22
C PRO A 5 -42.78 58.98 -59.48
N GLY A 6 -43.04 57.73 -59.86
CA GLY A 6 -42.54 56.54 -59.19
C GLY A 6 -41.03 56.36 -59.25
N PHE A 7 -40.46 55.94 -58.12
CA PHE A 7 -39.12 55.36 -58.05
C PHE A 7 -39.12 54.01 -58.77
N ARG A 8 -38.50 53.95 -59.95
CA ARG A 8 -38.05 52.67 -60.51
C ARG A 8 -36.78 52.26 -59.77
N SER A 9 -36.85 51.19 -58.99
CA SER A 9 -35.67 50.55 -58.44
C SER A 9 -34.88 49.90 -59.59
N ALA A 10 -33.70 50.44 -59.89
CA ALA A 10 -32.73 49.76 -60.73
C ALA A 10 -32.24 48.49 -60.01
N PRO A 11 -32.03 47.35 -60.69
CA PRO A 11 -31.41 46.19 -60.07
C PRO A 11 -29.98 46.55 -59.64
N PRO A 12 -29.49 46.05 -58.49
CA PRO A 12 -28.13 46.31 -58.07
C PRO A 12 -27.16 45.75 -59.13
N ALA A 13 -26.36 46.64 -59.71
CA ALA A 13 -25.32 46.26 -60.64
C ALA A 13 -24.40 45.23 -59.96
N ALA A 14 -24.39 44.00 -60.50
CA ALA A 14 -23.48 42.96 -60.08
C ALA A 14 -22.04 43.48 -60.29
N ARG A 15 -21.35 43.74 -59.18
CA ARG A 15 -19.92 44.08 -59.22
C ARG A 15 -19.18 42.90 -59.86
N PRO A 16 -18.37 43.11 -60.91
CA PRO A 16 -17.54 42.03 -61.42
C PRO A 16 -16.58 41.60 -60.31
N ALA A 17 -16.62 40.32 -59.95
CA ALA A 17 -15.66 39.74 -59.02
C ALA A 17 -14.23 40.00 -59.55
N PRO A 18 -13.27 40.35 -58.69
CA PRO A 18 -11.90 40.62 -59.14
C PRO A 18 -11.34 39.36 -59.82
N ALA A 19 -10.97 39.51 -61.10
CA ALA A 19 -10.43 38.43 -61.94
C ALA A 19 -9.04 37.90 -61.51
N PHE A 20 -8.57 38.27 -60.32
CA PHE A 20 -7.23 38.00 -59.82
C PHE A 20 -7.17 36.89 -58.76
N ALA A 21 -8.29 36.21 -58.47
CA ALA A 21 -8.30 35.07 -57.56
C ALA A 21 -7.90 33.73 -58.23
N ARG A 22 -7.34 33.74 -59.44
CA ARG A 22 -6.70 32.56 -60.06
C ARG A 22 -5.20 32.60 -59.77
N GLY A 23 -4.81 32.07 -58.63
CA GLY A 23 -3.39 31.84 -58.31
C GLY A 23 -2.94 32.26 -56.92
N ALA A 24 -3.77 32.09 -55.88
CA ALA A 24 -3.20 32.03 -54.53
C ALA A 24 -2.18 30.88 -54.52
N PRO A 25 -0.88 31.13 -54.27
CA PRO A 25 0.08 30.04 -54.23
C PRO A 25 -0.36 29.09 -53.13
N ALA A 26 -0.58 27.83 -53.49
CA ALA A 26 -0.71 26.77 -52.49
C ALA A 26 0.51 26.89 -51.59
N VAL A 27 0.32 27.33 -50.35
CA VAL A 27 1.38 27.51 -49.37
C VAL A 27 2.05 26.16 -49.22
N ARG A 28 3.17 25.97 -49.94
CA ARG A 28 3.93 24.72 -49.95
C ARG A 28 4.42 24.53 -48.53
N GLY A 29 3.72 23.71 -47.76
CA GLY A 29 4.04 23.42 -46.37
C GLY A 29 5.50 23.01 -46.30
N SER A 30 6.32 23.82 -45.64
CA SER A 30 7.76 23.58 -45.63
C SER A 30 8.03 22.21 -44.98
N PRO A 31 8.90 21.36 -45.57
CA PRO A 31 9.19 20.04 -45.03
C PRO A 31 9.76 20.11 -43.60
N LEU A 32 10.36 21.25 -43.23
CA LEU A 32 10.76 21.57 -41.86
C LEU A 32 9.58 21.57 -40.88
N ARG A 33 8.45 22.21 -41.21
CA ARG A 33 7.28 22.27 -40.31
C ARG A 33 6.70 20.89 -40.03
N ARG A 34 6.76 19.97 -40.99
CA ARG A 34 6.32 18.58 -40.81
C ARG A 34 7.25 17.81 -39.88
N ARG A 35 8.56 17.97 -40.02
CA ARG A 35 9.57 17.35 -39.14
C ARG A 35 9.50 17.88 -37.71
N LEU A 36 9.32 19.19 -37.55
CA LEU A 36 9.10 19.83 -36.24
C LEU A 36 7.82 19.37 -35.56
N ARG A 37 6.71 19.21 -36.31
CA ARG A 37 5.47 18.65 -35.75
C ARG A 37 5.64 17.20 -35.30
N LEU A 38 6.33 16.39 -36.09
CA LEU A 38 6.63 15.00 -35.73
C LEU A 38 7.56 14.94 -34.51
N SER A 39 8.59 15.78 -34.42
CA SER A 39 9.46 15.81 -33.24
C SER A 39 8.71 16.27 -31.99
N LEU A 40 7.80 17.24 -32.12
CA LEU A 40 6.98 17.72 -31.02
C LEU A 40 5.97 16.66 -30.56
N LEU A 41 5.41 15.88 -31.49
CA LEU A 41 4.57 14.72 -31.17
C LEU A 41 5.35 13.62 -30.45
N TRP A 42 6.57 13.32 -30.89
CA TRP A 42 7.45 12.37 -30.21
C TRP A 42 7.85 12.86 -28.82
N LEU A 43 8.18 14.15 -28.67
CA LEU A 43 8.53 14.74 -27.38
C LEU A 43 7.33 14.74 -26.42
N GLY A 44 6.14 15.10 -26.92
CA GLY A 44 4.89 15.03 -26.16
C GLY A 44 4.54 13.59 -25.77
N GLY A 45 4.68 12.64 -26.70
CA GLY A 45 4.47 11.22 -26.43
C GLY A 45 5.45 10.67 -25.39
N ALA A 46 6.72 11.05 -25.47
CA ALA A 46 7.73 10.68 -24.48
C ALA A 46 7.41 11.26 -23.10
N ALA A 47 6.99 12.53 -23.03
CA ALA A 47 6.58 13.17 -21.76
C ALA A 47 5.37 12.46 -21.14
N VAL A 48 4.35 12.13 -21.93
CA VAL A 48 3.18 11.36 -21.47
C VAL A 48 3.59 9.95 -21.04
N GLY A 49 4.48 9.30 -21.77
CA GLY A 49 5.00 7.98 -21.43
C GLY A 49 5.77 7.97 -20.10
N VAL A 50 6.64 8.97 -19.87
CA VAL A 50 7.33 9.15 -18.59
C VAL A 50 6.33 9.41 -17.47
N LEU A 51 5.34 10.28 -17.69
CA LEU A 51 4.31 10.57 -16.70
C LEU A 51 3.54 9.30 -16.30
N LEU A 52 3.07 8.53 -17.29
CA LEU A 52 2.41 7.24 -17.05
C LEU A 52 3.33 6.27 -16.29
N TYR A 53 4.58 6.13 -16.73
CA TYR A 53 5.54 5.24 -16.10
C TYR A 53 5.78 5.63 -14.63
N THR A 54 5.96 6.92 -14.34
CA THR A 54 6.14 7.41 -12.98
C THR A 54 4.87 7.34 -12.14
N SER A 55 3.68 7.47 -12.72
CA SER A 55 2.42 7.30 -11.99
C SER A 55 2.13 5.83 -11.66
N LEU A 56 2.50 4.90 -12.54
CA LEU A 56 2.30 3.47 -12.30
C LEU A 56 3.37 2.87 -11.38
N THR A 57 4.62 3.35 -11.50
CA THR A 57 5.80 2.76 -10.85
C THR A 57 6.45 3.65 -9.80
N GLY A 58 6.02 4.91 -9.67
CA GLY A 58 6.52 5.83 -8.65
C GLY A 58 6.03 5.47 -7.26
N ALA A 59 6.59 6.12 -6.24
CA ALA A 59 6.49 5.80 -4.81
C ALA A 59 5.07 5.50 -4.25
N ASN A 60 4.00 5.86 -4.96
CA ASN A 60 2.60 5.63 -4.60
C ASN A 60 1.81 4.89 -5.71
N GLY A 61 2.46 4.03 -6.48
CA GLY A 61 1.84 3.29 -7.58
C GLY A 61 0.68 2.38 -7.12
N LEU A 62 -0.17 2.00 -8.07
CA LEU A 62 -1.34 1.14 -7.81
C LEU A 62 -0.98 -0.17 -7.08
N ARG A 63 0.19 -0.74 -7.36
CA ARG A 63 0.69 -1.96 -6.71
C ARG A 63 0.90 -1.74 -5.22
N THR A 64 1.57 -0.65 -4.86
CA THR A 64 1.77 -0.25 -3.46
C THR A 64 0.44 -0.08 -2.74
N TYR A 65 -0.56 0.50 -3.39
CA TYR A 65 -1.90 0.64 -2.81
C TYR A 65 -2.57 -0.73 -2.55
N LEU A 66 -2.45 -1.67 -3.50
CA LEU A 66 -3.01 -3.01 -3.35
C LEU A 66 -2.32 -3.79 -2.24
N ASP A 67 -0.99 -3.75 -2.19
CA ASP A 67 -0.19 -4.41 -1.15
C ASP A 67 -0.52 -3.83 0.23
N LEU A 68 -0.58 -2.50 0.35
CA LEU A 68 -0.92 -1.82 1.59
C LEU A 68 -2.35 -2.13 2.05
N ARG A 69 -3.29 -2.31 1.10
CA ARG A 69 -4.65 -2.73 1.41
C ARG A 69 -4.69 -4.17 1.95
N GLN A 70 -3.90 -5.07 1.38
CA GLN A 70 -3.81 -6.44 1.87
C GLN A 70 -3.17 -6.51 3.26
N GLU A 71 -2.11 -5.74 3.50
CA GLU A 71 -1.46 -5.65 4.81
C GLU A 71 -2.40 -5.08 5.87
N ARG A 72 -3.17 -4.03 5.55
CA ARG A 72 -4.20 -3.52 6.46
C ARG A 72 -5.21 -4.61 6.85
N LEU A 73 -5.73 -5.34 5.86
CA LEU A 73 -6.70 -6.42 6.13
C LEU A 73 -6.09 -7.55 6.96
N ARG A 74 -4.81 -7.87 6.76
CA ARG A 74 -4.10 -8.87 7.56
C ARG A 74 -3.95 -8.41 9.01
N LEU A 75 -3.48 -7.18 9.22
CA LEU A 75 -3.29 -6.60 10.56
C LEU A 75 -4.62 -6.50 11.30
N GLU A 76 -5.70 -6.09 10.63
CA GLU A 76 -7.04 -6.04 11.24
C GLU A 76 -7.51 -7.41 11.72
N ARG A 77 -7.26 -8.48 10.95
CA ARG A 77 -7.58 -9.85 11.37
C ARG A 77 -6.74 -10.29 12.57
N GLU A 78 -5.46 -9.96 12.56
CA GLU A 78 -4.54 -10.30 13.66
C GLU A 78 -4.93 -9.58 14.95
N VAL A 79 -5.30 -8.31 14.87
CA VAL A 79 -5.84 -7.55 16.01
C VAL A 79 -7.13 -8.19 16.52
N ALA A 80 -8.06 -8.56 15.62
CA ALA A 80 -9.31 -9.21 16.01
C ALA A 80 -9.07 -10.57 16.69
N GLU A 81 -8.11 -11.36 16.21
CA GLU A 81 -7.73 -12.63 16.82
C GLU A 81 -7.11 -12.41 18.21
N LEU A 82 -6.18 -11.47 18.34
CA LEU A 82 -5.56 -11.14 19.62
C LEU A 82 -6.58 -10.64 20.65
N GLN A 83 -7.55 -9.83 20.21
CA GLN A 83 -8.64 -9.38 21.08
C GLN A 83 -9.51 -10.56 21.55
N ARG A 84 -9.84 -11.51 20.67
CA ARG A 84 -10.58 -12.72 21.06
C ARG A 84 -9.81 -13.55 22.07
N ARG A 85 -8.53 -13.83 21.81
CA ARG A 85 -7.67 -14.59 22.74
C ARG A 85 -7.56 -13.89 24.09
N ARG A 86 -7.41 -12.57 24.10
CA ARG A 86 -7.39 -11.79 25.33
C ARG A 86 -8.71 -11.94 26.10
N ALA A 87 -9.85 -11.83 25.43
CA ALA A 87 -11.16 -12.00 26.06
C ALA A 87 -11.37 -13.43 26.61
N GLU A 88 -10.89 -14.46 25.90
CA GLU A 88 -10.91 -15.85 26.36
C GLU A 88 -10.04 -16.05 27.60
N ILE A 89 -8.83 -15.47 27.62
CA ILE A 89 -7.95 -15.54 28.78
C ILE A 89 -8.55 -14.77 29.96
N GLU A 90 -9.09 -13.56 29.75
CA GLU A 90 -9.70 -12.75 30.80
C GLU A 90 -10.92 -13.46 31.40
N THR A 91 -11.79 -14.03 30.56
CA THR A 91 -12.94 -14.83 31.04
C THR A 91 -12.50 -16.09 31.78
N GLY A 92 -11.47 -16.78 31.29
CA GLY A 92 -10.86 -17.91 32.00
C GLY A 92 -10.29 -17.52 33.37
N LEU A 93 -9.63 -16.37 33.45
CA LEU A 93 -9.01 -15.86 34.68
C LEU A 93 -10.05 -15.42 35.70
N VAL A 94 -11.14 -14.79 35.25
CA VAL A 94 -12.30 -14.47 36.09
C VAL A 94 -12.96 -15.75 36.59
N ALA A 95 -13.20 -16.73 35.71
CA ALA A 95 -13.76 -18.01 36.13
C ALA A 95 -12.86 -18.71 37.16
N LEU A 96 -11.55 -18.77 36.94
CA LEU A 96 -10.58 -19.33 37.88
C LEU A 96 -10.60 -18.59 39.22
N ARG A 97 -10.64 -17.25 39.22
CA ARG A 97 -10.70 -16.45 40.45
C ARG A 97 -12.00 -16.64 41.22
N ASP A 98 -13.12 -16.74 40.52
CA ASP A 98 -14.44 -16.75 41.14
C ASP A 98 -14.90 -18.17 41.54
N THR A 99 -14.36 -19.23 40.91
CA THR A 99 -14.71 -20.63 41.22
C THR A 99 -13.64 -21.44 41.93
N ALA A 100 -12.35 -21.05 41.85
CA ALA A 100 -11.29 -21.75 42.58
C ALA A 100 -10.93 -21.00 43.86
N ASP A 101 -11.19 -21.62 45.01
CA ASP A 101 -10.62 -21.16 46.28
C ASP A 101 -9.11 -21.06 46.15
N THR A 102 -8.54 -19.96 46.68
CA THR A 102 -7.11 -19.60 46.57
C THR A 102 -6.16 -20.76 46.94
N GLU A 103 -6.57 -21.59 47.90
CA GLU A 103 -5.84 -22.78 48.35
C GLU A 103 -5.74 -23.88 47.27
N THR A 104 -6.77 -24.02 46.45
CA THR A 104 -6.81 -24.98 45.34
C THR A 104 -5.85 -24.57 44.23
N LEU A 105 -5.77 -23.26 43.93
CA LEU A 105 -4.80 -22.69 42.98
C LEU A 105 -3.37 -22.87 43.48
N GLU A 106 -3.11 -22.64 44.78
CA GLU A 106 -1.78 -22.83 45.38
C GLU A 106 -1.35 -24.31 45.31
N ARG A 107 -2.27 -25.26 45.56
CA ARG A 107 -1.99 -26.70 45.43
C ARG A 107 -1.61 -27.09 44.00
N ILE A 108 -2.39 -26.66 43.01
CA ILE A 108 -2.11 -26.95 41.59
C ILE A 108 -0.77 -26.34 41.16
N ALA A 109 -0.44 -25.13 41.63
CA ALA A 109 0.84 -24.49 41.33
C ALA A 109 2.04 -25.27 41.91
N ARG A 110 1.91 -25.80 43.14
CA ARG A 110 2.94 -26.63 43.78
C ARG A 110 3.16 -27.94 43.03
N GLU A 111 2.08 -28.62 42.65
CA GLU A 111 2.17 -29.90 41.94
C GLU A 111 2.73 -29.73 40.53
N LYS A 112 2.25 -28.72 39.79
CA LYS A 112 2.55 -28.58 38.35
C LYS A 112 3.87 -27.88 38.08
N TYR A 113 4.28 -26.93 38.92
CA TYR A 113 5.48 -26.11 38.71
C TYR A 113 6.55 -26.32 39.77
N ARG A 114 6.37 -27.27 40.69
CA ARG A 114 7.27 -27.50 41.86
C ARG A 114 7.57 -26.22 42.65
N MET A 115 6.69 -25.22 42.57
CA MET A 115 6.86 -23.95 43.27
C MET A 115 6.77 -24.18 44.77
N ARG A 116 7.69 -23.61 45.55
CA ARG A 116 7.73 -23.72 47.02
C ARG A 116 7.74 -22.35 47.69
N ARG A 117 7.39 -22.32 48.97
CA ARG A 117 7.44 -21.07 49.75
C ARG A 117 8.91 -20.63 49.92
N PRO A 118 9.19 -19.31 50.06
CA PRO A 118 10.56 -18.78 50.17
C PRO A 118 11.41 -19.39 51.31
N GLN A 119 10.77 -20.05 52.28
CA GLN A 119 11.40 -20.59 53.48
C GLN A 119 11.58 -22.13 53.45
N GLU A 120 11.31 -22.77 52.31
CA GLU A 120 11.29 -24.23 52.20
C GLU A 120 12.53 -24.75 51.45
N LYS A 121 13.30 -25.67 52.05
CA LYS A 121 14.45 -26.32 51.40
C LYS A 121 14.01 -27.46 50.50
N VAL A 122 14.49 -27.47 49.25
CA VAL A 122 14.31 -28.58 48.30
C VAL A 122 15.48 -29.55 48.49
N ILE A 123 15.18 -30.80 48.82
CA ILE A 123 16.15 -31.91 48.72
C ILE A 123 15.80 -32.64 47.43
N GLU A 124 16.61 -32.44 46.40
CA GLU A 124 16.55 -33.21 45.16
C GLU A 124 17.58 -34.34 45.28
N ILE A 125 17.08 -35.58 45.35
CA ILE A 125 17.93 -36.77 45.40
C ILE A 125 18.33 -37.06 43.95
N VAL A 126 19.52 -36.62 43.57
CA VAL A 126 20.14 -37.00 42.29
C VAL A 126 20.67 -38.42 42.47
N GLY A 127 20.20 -39.34 41.62
CA GLY A 127 20.67 -40.72 41.62
C GLY A 127 22.17 -40.83 41.32
N GLU A 128 22.79 -41.90 41.78
CA GLU A 128 24.24 -42.14 41.86
C GLU A 128 24.97 -42.23 40.49
N ASP A 129 24.29 -41.99 39.37
CA ASP A 129 24.84 -42.20 38.03
C ASP A 129 25.82 -41.08 37.57
N GLU A 130 25.92 -39.95 38.29
CA GLU A 130 26.75 -38.79 37.90
C GLU A 130 27.96 -38.53 38.81
N LEU A 131 28.46 -39.55 39.52
CA LEU A 131 29.71 -39.47 40.29
C LEU A 131 30.75 -40.46 39.77
N THR A 132 31.08 -40.36 38.49
CA THR A 132 32.35 -40.93 37.99
C THR A 132 33.43 -39.86 38.19
N PRO A 133 34.35 -39.99 39.17
CA PRO A 133 35.46 -39.05 39.27
C PRO A 133 36.30 -39.15 38.00
N ALA A 134 36.39 -38.03 37.28
CA ALA A 134 37.27 -37.89 36.14
C ALA A 134 38.71 -38.20 36.56
N ASN A 135 39.30 -39.21 35.92
CA ASN A 135 40.72 -39.52 36.01
C ASN A 135 41.58 -38.26 35.84
N GLY A 136 42.33 -37.91 36.89
CA GLY A 136 43.49 -37.01 36.86
C GLY A 136 44.73 -37.77 37.34
N PRO A 137 45.91 -37.58 36.72
CA PRO A 137 46.97 -38.60 36.69
C PRO A 137 47.79 -38.67 37.98
N VAL A 138 48.19 -39.90 38.32
CA VAL A 138 49.20 -40.24 39.34
C VAL A 138 50.58 -40.25 38.70
N ALA A 139 51.51 -39.43 39.21
CA ALA A 139 52.98 -39.65 39.32
C ALA A 139 53.64 -38.32 39.78
N GLY A 140 54.58 -38.27 40.72
CA GLY A 140 55.30 -39.33 41.42
C GLY A 140 56.12 -38.75 42.59
N ASP A 141 56.69 -39.67 43.36
CA ASP A 141 57.76 -39.45 44.35
C ASP A 141 59.10 -39.10 43.67
#